data_AF-A0A975CND5-F1
#
_entry.id   AF-A0A975CND5-F1
#
_cell.length_a   1.000
_cell.length_b   1.000
_cell.length_c   1.000
_cell.angle_alpha   90.00
_cell.angle_beta   90.00
_cell.angle_gamma   90.00
#
_symmetry.space_group_name_H-M   'P 1'
#
loop_
_entity.id
_entity.type
_entity.pdbx_description
1 polymer ?
#
loop_
_entity_poly.entity_id
_entity_poly.type
_entity_poly.pdbx_seq_one_letter_code
_entity_poly.pdbx_strand_id
1 'polypeptide(L)'
;MARQAHHAAGGLQARPRHPVFQGLREDKSAAELRADAVSAQNQPLARAKQAQAAMKSVTSASMTDGPAVLAGHTITHPERVIDPSSGATKLDLARYYATVAPLIQPHLAQHPVALLRAPDGIGGEQFFQKHNEGRALPGVTLLDAALDPGHAPLLEIGTEAALLGVVQMNAVELHTWNATHDKIERPGRFVLDLDPGEGVAWPQVQEAAQLVRTLLTELGLVPFLKTSGGKGLHVVTPIKRLHDWDTVKAFSKALAEHLARLMPDRFTAVSGPKNRVGKIYPDYLRNARGATTVCAWSARARPGLGVSVPLAWDELTGLTSAAQWTIKNIEQRLRPGNEVWAGYTEAARGITPSVKKLARTQR
;
A
#
# COMPACT_ATOMS: atom_id res chain seq x y z
N MET A 1 17.61 1.81 41.49
CA MET A 1 16.63 2.90 41.73
C MET A 1 15.78 3.08 40.48
N ALA A 2 14.49 2.75 40.53
CA ALA A 2 13.58 2.80 39.38
C ALA A 2 12.84 4.16 39.33
N ARG A 3 12.69 4.74 38.14
CA ARG A 3 11.90 5.97 37.89
C ARG A 3 10.61 5.59 37.17
N GLN A 4 9.46 5.99 37.71
CA GLN A 4 8.17 5.87 37.01
C GLN A 4 7.42 7.20 37.15
N ALA A 5 6.91 7.74 36.04
CA ALA A 5 6.13 8.97 36.01
C ALA A 5 4.62 8.64 35.91
N HIS A 6 3.80 9.26 36.76
CA HIS A 6 2.34 9.16 36.69
C HIS A 6 1.75 10.34 35.90
N HIS A 7 0.80 10.06 35.02
CA HIS A 7 -0.02 11.07 34.34
C HIS A 7 -1.47 10.97 34.85
N ALA A 8 -2.01 12.08 35.38
CA ALA A 8 -3.43 12.24 35.63
C ALA A 8 -4.06 13.04 34.49
N ALA A 9 -5.17 12.54 33.95
CA ALA A 9 -5.95 13.19 32.89
C ALA A 9 -6.95 14.18 33.48
N GLY A 10 -7.01 15.39 32.93
CA GLY A 10 -8.06 16.37 33.23
C GLY A 10 -7.95 17.66 32.41
N GLY A 11 -9.06 18.01 31.75
CA GLY A 11 -9.38 19.40 31.35
C GLY A 11 -8.89 19.87 29.98
N LEU A 12 -9.80 20.52 29.24
CA LEU A 12 -9.63 21.06 27.89
C LEU A 12 -8.41 22.01 27.75
N GLN A 13 -7.79 21.96 26.55
CA GLN A 13 -6.61 22.69 26.07
C GLN A 13 -5.26 22.25 26.67
N ALA A 14 -4.54 21.37 25.96
CA ALA A 14 -3.19 20.97 26.36
C ALA A 14 -2.23 20.91 25.16
N ARG A 15 -1.36 21.92 25.05
CA ARG A 15 0.00 21.72 24.50
C ARG A 15 0.78 20.87 25.52
N PRO A 16 1.59 19.89 25.10
CA PRO A 16 2.34 19.07 26.04
C PRO A 16 3.36 19.95 26.79
N ARG A 17 3.25 19.99 28.13
CA ARG A 17 4.28 20.59 29.00
C ARG A 17 5.32 19.52 29.32
N HIS A 18 6.58 19.93 29.41
CA HIS A 18 7.69 19.05 29.77
C HIS A 18 7.45 18.43 31.16
N PRO A 19 7.77 17.14 31.37
CA PRO A 19 7.63 16.51 32.66
C PRO A 19 8.61 17.13 33.67
N VAL A 20 8.09 17.46 34.85
CA VAL A 20 8.88 17.96 35.99
C VAL A 20 8.89 16.89 37.08
N PHE A 21 10.07 16.58 37.59
CA PHE A 21 10.28 15.64 38.69
C PHE A 21 9.78 16.25 40.00
N GLN A 22 8.83 15.61 40.68
CA GLN A 22 8.24 16.13 41.92
C GLN A 22 8.79 15.51 43.21
N GLY A 23 9.67 14.50 43.13
CA GLY A 23 10.31 13.89 44.30
C GLY A 23 10.29 12.36 44.28
N LEU A 24 10.98 11.76 45.24
CA LEU A 24 10.99 10.31 45.46
C LEU A 24 9.85 9.93 46.41
N ARG A 25 9.20 8.79 46.17
CA ARG A 25 8.24 8.21 47.12
C ARG A 25 8.99 7.46 48.21
N GLU A 26 8.83 7.87 49.44
CA GLU A 26 9.41 7.22 50.63
C GLU A 26 8.48 6.16 51.23
N ASP A 27 7.22 6.12 50.77
CA ASP A 27 6.16 5.26 51.29
C ASP A 27 6.04 3.91 50.56
N LYS A 28 6.92 3.61 49.61
CA LYS A 28 6.97 2.33 48.89
C LYS A 28 8.41 1.86 48.68
N SER A 29 8.69 0.61 49.02
CA SER A 29 9.97 -0.01 48.71
C SER A 29 10.03 -0.47 47.25
N ALA A 30 11.25 -0.57 46.69
CA ALA A 30 11.44 -1.00 45.29
C ALA A 30 10.90 -2.42 45.02
N ALA A 31 10.78 -3.25 46.05
CA ALA A 31 10.23 -4.61 45.95
C ALA A 31 8.69 -4.63 45.83
N GLU A 32 8.01 -3.55 46.23
CA GLU A 32 6.54 -3.45 46.21
C GLU A 32 6.01 -2.84 44.90
N LEU A 33 6.90 -2.44 43.99
CA LEU A 33 6.54 -1.98 42.66
C LEU A 33 6.22 -3.18 41.76
N ARG A 34 4.98 -3.66 41.80
CA ARG A 34 4.45 -4.52 40.73
C ARG A 34 4.08 -3.65 39.55
N ALA A 35 4.62 -3.96 38.37
CA ALA A 35 4.11 -3.40 37.13
C ALA A 35 2.65 -3.83 37.00
N ASP A 36 1.72 -2.87 36.98
CA ASP A 36 0.34 -3.16 36.62
C ASP A 36 0.36 -3.89 35.27
N ALA A 37 -0.19 -5.10 35.27
CA ALA A 37 -0.31 -5.92 34.08
C ALA A 37 -1.22 -5.20 33.09
N VAL A 38 -0.60 -4.45 32.17
CA VAL A 38 -1.28 -3.91 31.00
C VAL A 38 -1.73 -5.10 30.16
N SER A 39 -3.04 -5.26 30.12
CA SER A 39 -3.82 -6.19 29.30
C SER A 39 -3.27 -6.34 27.86
N ALA A 40 -3.28 -7.59 27.40
CA ALA A 40 -3.06 -8.13 26.06
C ALA A 40 -3.22 -7.19 24.84
N GLN A 41 -2.32 -6.22 24.62
CA GLN A 41 -2.25 -5.43 23.38
C GLN A 41 -0.83 -5.22 22.80
N ASN A 42 0.21 -5.88 23.33
CA ASN A 42 1.58 -5.80 22.79
C ASN A 42 1.89 -6.85 21.69
N GLN A 43 1.02 -6.99 20.70
CA GLN A 43 1.31 -7.78 19.50
C GLN A 43 2.31 -7.17 18.48
N PRO A 44 2.48 -5.83 18.34
CA PRO A 44 3.34 -5.27 17.28
C PRO A 44 4.83 -5.59 17.48
N LEU A 45 5.30 -5.52 18.72
CA LEU A 45 6.72 -5.71 19.07
C LEU A 45 7.18 -7.17 18.88
N ALA A 46 6.30 -8.14 19.13
CA ALA A 46 6.60 -9.56 18.93
C ALA A 46 6.69 -9.90 17.43
N ARG A 47 5.80 -9.34 16.61
CA ARG A 47 5.77 -9.54 15.15
C ARG A 47 6.93 -8.84 14.44
N ALA A 48 7.29 -7.62 14.90
CA ALA A 48 8.47 -6.90 14.42
C ALA A 48 9.78 -7.61 14.78
N LYS A 49 9.88 -8.20 15.98
CA LYS A 49 11.03 -9.03 16.39
C LYS A 49 11.12 -10.32 15.58
N GLN A 50 10.00 -10.97 15.26
CA GLN A 50 9.98 -12.15 14.38
C GLN A 50 10.41 -11.82 12.95
N ALA A 51 9.98 -10.68 12.40
CA ALA A 51 10.44 -10.20 11.09
C ALA A 51 11.95 -9.88 11.09
N GLN A 52 12.46 -9.25 12.15
CA GLN A 52 13.91 -9.00 12.31
C GLN A 52 14.75 -10.28 12.47
N ALA A 53 14.22 -11.28 13.19
CA ALA A 53 14.89 -12.58 13.35
C ALA A 53 14.90 -13.39 12.05
N ALA A 54 13.81 -13.35 11.28
CA ALA A 54 13.74 -13.94 9.95
C ALA A 54 14.81 -13.31 9.03
N MET A 55 14.99 -11.98 9.07
CA MET A 55 15.98 -11.31 8.24
C MET A 55 17.44 -11.60 8.66
N LYS A 56 17.73 -11.74 9.95
CA LYS A 56 19.06 -12.16 10.44
C LYS A 56 19.40 -13.61 10.08
N SER A 57 18.40 -14.48 9.98
CA SER A 57 18.54 -15.86 9.48
C SER A 57 18.82 -15.89 7.95
N VAL A 58 18.34 -14.88 7.22
CA VAL A 58 18.44 -14.79 5.76
C VAL A 58 19.79 -14.24 5.27
N THR A 59 20.55 -13.54 6.13
CA THR A 59 21.88 -12.99 5.80
C THR A 59 23.03 -14.01 5.80
N SER A 60 22.78 -15.27 6.15
CA SER A 60 23.81 -16.32 6.21
C SER A 60 23.52 -17.55 5.33
N ALA A 61 22.87 -17.35 4.17
CA ALA A 61 22.76 -18.40 3.17
C ALA A 61 23.87 -18.24 2.13
N SER A 62 24.82 -19.18 2.17
CA SER A 62 25.85 -19.40 1.15
C SER A 62 25.25 -19.38 -0.25
N MET A 63 25.94 -18.75 -1.19
CA MET A 63 25.66 -18.82 -2.63
C MET A 63 25.99 -20.25 -3.11
N THR A 64 25.05 -21.17 -2.95
CA THR A 64 25.15 -22.52 -3.53
C THR A 64 24.42 -22.54 -4.87
N ASP A 65 25.05 -23.06 -5.91
CA ASP A 65 24.38 -23.41 -7.17
C ASP A 65 23.29 -24.46 -6.88
N GLY A 66 22.03 -24.04 -6.87
CA GLY A 66 20.90 -24.91 -6.55
C GLY A 66 19.65 -24.14 -6.11
N PRO A 67 18.48 -24.80 -6.10
CA PRO A 67 17.24 -24.16 -5.65
C PRO A 67 17.32 -23.77 -4.17
N ALA A 68 16.83 -22.58 -3.84
CA ALA A 68 16.73 -22.10 -2.45
C ALA A 68 15.37 -22.46 -1.84
N VAL A 69 15.33 -22.79 -0.56
CA VAL A 69 14.06 -23.02 0.17
C VAL A 69 13.78 -21.82 1.07
N LEU A 70 12.62 -21.19 0.88
CA LEU A 70 12.17 -20.02 1.65
C LEU A 70 10.75 -20.28 2.17
N ALA A 71 10.57 -20.27 3.49
CA ALA A 71 9.29 -20.55 4.14
C ALA A 71 8.61 -21.86 3.65
N GLY A 72 9.41 -22.88 3.31
CA GLY A 72 8.91 -24.16 2.76
C GLY A 72 8.67 -24.16 1.24
N HIS A 73 8.95 -23.07 0.54
CA HIS A 73 8.79 -22.95 -0.92
C HIS A 73 10.13 -23.01 -1.64
N THR A 74 10.18 -23.79 -2.72
CA THR A 74 11.36 -23.91 -3.59
C THR A 74 11.41 -22.76 -4.58
N ILE A 75 12.50 -21.99 -4.55
CA ILE A 75 12.82 -20.93 -5.51
C ILE A 75 13.88 -21.45 -6.47
N THR A 76 13.51 -21.64 -7.74
CA THR A 76 14.43 -22.09 -8.79
C THR A 76 15.08 -20.91 -9.50
N HIS A 77 16.32 -21.11 -9.96
CA HIS A 77 17.19 -20.06 -10.51
C HIS A 77 17.26 -18.84 -9.56
N PRO A 78 17.56 -19.05 -8.26
CA PRO A 78 17.56 -17.98 -7.27
C PRO A 78 18.51 -16.83 -7.60
N GLU A 79 19.64 -17.13 -8.22
CA GLU A 79 20.70 -16.21 -8.66
C GLU A 79 20.30 -15.34 -9.87
N ARG A 80 19.23 -15.70 -10.57
CA ARG A 80 18.78 -14.97 -11.77
C ARG A 80 18.53 -13.50 -11.43
N VAL A 81 19.24 -12.61 -12.12
CA VAL A 81 19.06 -11.16 -11.98
C VAL A 81 17.71 -10.75 -12.57
N ILE A 82 16.89 -10.08 -11.75
CA ILE A 82 15.61 -9.50 -12.15
C ILE A 82 15.80 -8.04 -12.56
N ASP A 83 16.68 -7.30 -11.89
CA ASP A 83 16.98 -5.90 -12.20
C ASP A 83 18.49 -5.68 -12.35
N PRO A 84 18.99 -5.49 -13.58
CA PRO A 84 20.40 -5.23 -13.84
C PRO A 84 20.93 -3.97 -13.17
N SER A 85 20.09 -2.94 -12.96
CA SER A 85 20.54 -1.65 -12.42
C SER A 85 20.91 -1.73 -10.94
N SER A 86 20.18 -2.53 -10.16
CA SER A 86 20.45 -2.76 -8.75
C SER A 86 21.18 -4.08 -8.48
N GLY A 87 21.29 -4.96 -9.47
CA GLY A 87 21.75 -6.34 -9.29
C GLY A 87 20.81 -7.18 -8.42
N ALA A 88 19.52 -6.83 -8.33
CA ALA A 88 18.56 -7.61 -7.55
C ALA A 88 18.24 -8.94 -8.22
N THR A 89 18.26 -10.01 -7.44
CA THR A 89 18.01 -11.38 -7.92
C THR A 89 16.57 -11.84 -7.65
N LYS A 90 16.19 -12.98 -8.22
CA LYS A 90 14.92 -13.65 -7.92
C LYS A 90 14.82 -14.03 -6.45
N LEU A 91 15.92 -14.48 -5.84
CA LEU A 91 15.95 -14.78 -4.42
C LEU A 91 15.76 -13.54 -3.55
N ASP A 92 16.31 -12.39 -3.94
CA ASP A 92 16.08 -11.13 -3.20
C ASP A 92 14.60 -10.74 -3.23
N LEU A 93 13.95 -10.84 -4.39
CA LEU A 93 12.52 -10.56 -4.52
C LEU A 93 11.67 -11.54 -3.69
N ALA A 94 12.02 -12.82 -3.69
CA ALA A 94 11.33 -13.82 -2.87
C ALA A 94 11.50 -13.55 -1.37
N ARG A 95 12.73 -13.25 -0.92
CA ARG A 95 13.04 -12.87 0.47
C ARG A 95 12.28 -11.63 0.91
N TYR A 96 12.21 -10.64 0.03
CA TYR A 96 11.41 -9.44 0.24
C TYR A 96 9.94 -9.79 0.49
N TYR A 97 9.32 -10.55 -0.41
CA TYR A 97 7.90 -10.91 -0.28
C TYR A 97 7.60 -11.81 0.91
N ALA A 98 8.49 -12.72 1.28
CA ALA A 98 8.38 -13.47 2.55
C ALA A 98 8.42 -12.52 3.76
N THR A 99 9.33 -11.55 3.75
CA THR A 99 9.47 -10.57 4.84
C THR A 99 8.22 -9.69 4.98
N VAL A 100 7.65 -9.22 3.87
CA VAL A 100 6.45 -8.37 3.89
C VAL A 100 5.14 -9.16 3.84
N ALA A 101 5.16 -10.50 3.81
CA ALA A 101 3.94 -11.32 3.76
C ALA A 101 2.91 -10.90 4.84
N PRO A 102 3.28 -10.73 6.13
CA PRO A 102 2.32 -10.28 7.15
C PRO A 102 1.72 -8.88 6.90
N LEU A 103 2.41 -8.03 6.14
CA LEU A 103 2.02 -6.65 5.85
C LEU A 103 1.20 -6.52 4.57
N ILE A 104 1.55 -7.27 3.51
CA ILE A 104 0.85 -7.23 2.22
C ILE A 104 -0.48 -8.00 2.26
N GLN A 105 -0.56 -9.07 3.07
CA GLN A 105 -1.70 -9.98 3.07
C GLN A 105 -3.05 -9.33 3.38
N PRO A 106 -3.18 -8.41 4.36
CA PRO A 106 -4.44 -7.68 4.57
C PRO A 106 -4.91 -6.87 3.36
N HIS A 107 -4.00 -6.51 2.44
CA HIS A 107 -4.32 -5.75 1.24
C HIS A 107 -4.61 -6.63 0.01
N LEU A 108 -4.20 -7.91 0.04
CA LEU A 108 -4.49 -8.92 -0.99
C LEU A 108 -5.74 -9.73 -0.68
N ALA A 109 -5.99 -9.99 0.61
CA ALA A 109 -7.07 -10.86 1.06
C ALA A 109 -8.40 -10.47 0.43
N GLN A 110 -9.10 -11.47 -0.14
CA GLN A 110 -10.42 -11.36 -0.75
C GLN A 110 -10.48 -10.46 -2.00
N HIS A 111 -9.39 -9.84 -2.43
CA HIS A 111 -9.35 -9.04 -3.65
C HIS A 111 -8.96 -9.91 -4.84
N PRO A 112 -9.64 -9.78 -5.99
CA PRO A 112 -9.08 -10.25 -7.25
C PRO A 112 -7.74 -9.53 -7.53
N VAL A 113 -6.74 -10.30 -7.93
CA VAL A 113 -5.36 -9.84 -8.16
C VAL A 113 -4.97 -10.03 -9.62
N ALA A 114 -4.36 -9.01 -10.20
CA ALA A 114 -3.61 -9.11 -11.44
C ALA A 114 -2.10 -9.07 -11.16
N LEU A 115 -1.34 -9.80 -11.96
CA LEU A 115 0.11 -9.95 -11.83
C LEU A 115 0.81 -9.24 -12.98
N LEU A 116 1.89 -8.51 -12.69
CA LEU A 116 2.87 -8.17 -13.71
C LEU A 116 4.05 -9.13 -13.55
N ARG A 117 4.29 -9.93 -14.59
CA ARG A 117 5.34 -10.96 -14.61
C ARG A 117 6.48 -10.53 -15.52
N ALA A 118 7.70 -10.80 -15.08
CA ALA A 118 8.94 -10.47 -15.79
C ALA A 118 9.87 -11.71 -15.82
N PRO A 119 9.59 -12.69 -16.69
CA PRO A 119 10.36 -13.93 -16.78
C PRO A 119 11.86 -13.72 -16.99
N ASP A 120 12.21 -12.78 -17.86
CA ASP A 120 13.59 -12.44 -18.21
C ASP A 120 14.13 -11.23 -17.42
N GLY A 121 13.40 -10.84 -16.36
CA GLY A 121 13.70 -9.63 -15.59
C GLY A 121 13.06 -8.37 -16.18
N ILE A 122 13.19 -7.25 -15.48
CA ILE A 122 12.44 -6.02 -15.79
C ILE A 122 12.91 -5.32 -17.07
N GLY A 123 14.09 -5.68 -17.59
CA GLY A 123 14.61 -5.18 -18.87
C GLY A 123 14.10 -5.97 -20.09
N GLY A 124 13.47 -7.13 -19.86
CA GLY A 124 12.87 -7.96 -20.90
C GLY A 124 11.39 -7.70 -21.10
N GLU A 125 10.69 -8.66 -21.70
CA GLU A 125 9.24 -8.58 -21.87
C GLU A 125 8.52 -8.70 -20.52
N GLN A 126 7.53 -7.83 -20.33
CA GLN A 126 6.66 -7.81 -19.17
C GLN A 126 5.23 -8.06 -19.63
N PHE A 127 4.53 -8.99 -18.99
CA PHE A 127 3.13 -9.25 -19.31
C PHE A 127 2.23 -9.10 -18.09
N PHE A 128 1.06 -8.54 -18.33
CA PHE A 128 0.05 -8.25 -17.32
C PHE A 128 -1.04 -9.33 -17.36
N GLN A 129 -1.06 -10.19 -16.34
CA GLN A 129 -1.95 -11.34 -16.26
C GLN A 129 -3.08 -11.07 -15.26
N LYS A 130 -4.32 -10.94 -15.77
CA LYS A 130 -5.53 -10.81 -14.94
C LYS A 130 -6.19 -12.15 -14.65
N HIS A 131 -6.16 -13.05 -15.62
CA HIS A 131 -6.84 -14.33 -15.60
C HIS A 131 -5.82 -15.47 -15.71
N ASN A 132 -6.16 -16.65 -15.20
CA ASN A 132 -5.30 -17.83 -15.34
C ASN A 132 -5.73 -18.70 -16.50
N GLU A 133 -5.17 -18.44 -17.67
CA GLU A 133 -5.40 -19.22 -18.90
C GLU A 133 -4.45 -20.43 -19.03
N GLY A 134 -3.51 -20.58 -18.09
CA GLY A 134 -2.40 -21.53 -18.19
C GLY A 134 -2.26 -22.46 -16.99
N ARG A 135 -1.04 -22.98 -16.82
CA ARG A 135 -0.67 -23.92 -15.75
C ARG A 135 -1.07 -23.37 -14.37
N ALA A 136 -1.57 -24.26 -13.52
CA ALA A 136 -1.89 -23.97 -12.13
C ALA A 136 -0.73 -23.24 -11.42
N LEU A 137 -1.05 -22.09 -10.82
CA LEU A 137 -0.12 -21.34 -9.98
C LEU A 137 -0.19 -21.93 -8.55
N PRO A 138 0.92 -22.46 -8.00
CA PRO A 138 0.89 -23.09 -6.69
C PRO A 138 0.36 -22.17 -5.59
N GLY A 139 -0.62 -22.65 -4.82
CA GLY A 139 -1.22 -21.92 -3.69
C GLY A 139 -2.21 -20.81 -4.08
N VAL A 140 -2.31 -20.43 -5.35
CA VAL A 140 -3.23 -19.40 -5.83
C VAL A 140 -4.66 -19.96 -5.90
N THR A 141 -5.61 -19.23 -5.35
CA THR A 141 -7.03 -19.57 -5.46
C THR A 141 -7.56 -19.04 -6.79
N LEU A 142 -8.18 -19.91 -7.59
CA LEU A 142 -8.98 -19.50 -8.74
C LEU A 142 -10.37 -19.13 -8.26
N LEU A 143 -10.79 -17.91 -8.53
CA LEU A 143 -12.10 -17.42 -8.15
C LEU A 143 -13.20 -17.95 -9.08
N ASP A 144 -14.46 -17.88 -8.65
CA ASP A 144 -15.60 -18.29 -9.47
C ASP A 144 -15.60 -17.55 -10.83
N ALA A 145 -15.67 -18.30 -11.93
CA ALA A 145 -15.68 -17.76 -13.28
C ALA A 145 -16.91 -16.85 -13.54
N ALA A 146 -17.99 -17.02 -12.79
CA ALA A 146 -19.18 -16.15 -12.85
C ALA A 146 -18.88 -14.70 -12.44
N LEU A 147 -17.77 -14.45 -11.73
CA LEU A 147 -17.35 -13.10 -11.35
C LEU A 147 -16.83 -12.29 -12.54
N ASP A 148 -16.41 -12.91 -13.64
CA ASP A 148 -16.03 -12.22 -14.87
C ASP A 148 -16.40 -13.06 -16.11
N PRO A 149 -17.69 -13.10 -16.48
CA PRO A 149 -18.20 -13.96 -17.54
C PRO A 149 -17.49 -13.73 -18.88
N GLY A 150 -17.14 -14.82 -19.58
CA GLY A 150 -16.43 -14.77 -20.87
C GLY A 150 -14.91 -14.78 -20.75
N HIS A 151 -14.36 -14.84 -19.54
CA HIS A 151 -12.92 -14.93 -19.28
C HIS A 151 -12.57 -16.18 -18.46
N ALA A 152 -11.28 -16.55 -18.47
CA ALA A 152 -10.77 -17.54 -17.52
C ALA A 152 -10.87 -17.02 -16.06
N PRO A 153 -10.81 -17.88 -15.04
CA PRO A 153 -10.92 -17.43 -13.65
C PRO A 153 -9.94 -16.32 -13.25
N LEU A 154 -10.44 -15.38 -12.43
CA LEU A 154 -9.62 -14.40 -11.71
C LEU A 154 -8.81 -15.08 -10.60
N LEU A 155 -7.79 -14.38 -10.09
CA LEU A 155 -6.86 -14.89 -9.08
C LEU A 155 -7.10 -14.24 -7.72
N GLU A 156 -6.99 -15.04 -6.64
CA GLU A 156 -6.78 -14.54 -5.28
C GLU A 156 -5.47 -15.10 -4.71
N ILE A 157 -4.72 -14.23 -4.03
CA ILE A 157 -3.45 -14.56 -3.38
C ILE A 157 -3.66 -14.35 -1.88
N GLY A 158 -4.32 -15.32 -1.25
CA GLY A 158 -4.76 -15.25 0.15
C GLY A 158 -3.75 -15.78 1.17
N THR A 159 -2.64 -16.39 0.73
CA THR A 159 -1.65 -17.03 1.62
C THR A 159 -0.21 -16.64 1.27
N GLU A 160 0.70 -16.75 2.25
CA GLU A 160 2.15 -16.55 1.99
C GLU A 160 2.66 -17.55 0.95
N ALA A 161 2.12 -18.78 0.99
CA ALA A 161 2.40 -19.82 0.00
C ALA A 161 2.02 -19.40 -1.43
N ALA A 162 0.82 -18.82 -1.60
CA ALA A 162 0.38 -18.28 -2.88
C ALA A 162 1.29 -17.13 -3.35
N LEU A 163 1.66 -16.24 -2.42
CA LEU A 163 2.52 -15.09 -2.71
C LEU A 163 3.91 -15.54 -3.20
N LEU A 164 4.56 -16.45 -2.48
CA LEU A 164 5.85 -17.00 -2.91
C LEU A 164 5.72 -17.86 -4.17
N GLY A 165 4.58 -18.54 -4.35
CA GLY A 165 4.24 -19.28 -5.57
C GLY A 165 4.22 -18.38 -6.81
N VAL A 166 3.57 -17.22 -6.76
CA VAL A 166 3.55 -16.30 -7.91
C VAL A 166 4.91 -15.65 -8.17
N VAL A 167 5.71 -15.37 -7.13
CA VAL A 167 7.08 -14.86 -7.28
C VAL A 167 7.99 -15.91 -7.92
N GLN A 168 7.86 -17.18 -7.51
CA GLN A 168 8.52 -18.30 -8.17
C GLN A 168 8.16 -18.37 -9.66
N MET A 169 6.92 -18.00 -10.01
CA MET A 169 6.43 -17.86 -11.37
C MET A 169 6.75 -16.49 -12.01
N ASN A 170 7.73 -15.77 -11.47
CA ASN A 170 8.27 -14.50 -11.97
C ASN A 170 7.33 -13.29 -11.87
N ALA A 171 6.31 -13.33 -10.99
CA ALA A 171 5.54 -12.13 -10.66
C ALA A 171 6.39 -11.13 -9.87
N VAL A 172 6.43 -9.89 -10.35
CA VAL A 172 7.13 -8.78 -9.70
C VAL A 172 6.12 -7.84 -9.02
N GLU A 173 5.04 -7.49 -9.71
CA GLU A 173 3.99 -6.61 -9.17
C GLU A 173 2.69 -7.37 -8.94
N LEU A 174 1.98 -7.00 -7.87
CA LEU A 174 0.64 -7.46 -7.53
C LEU A 174 -0.30 -6.26 -7.53
N HIS A 175 -1.40 -6.35 -8.26
CA HIS A 175 -2.37 -5.28 -8.41
C HIS A 175 -3.76 -5.75 -8.01
N THR A 176 -4.41 -5.04 -7.09
CA THR A 176 -5.72 -5.44 -6.57
C THR A 176 -6.84 -4.62 -7.18
N TRP A 177 -7.99 -5.27 -7.37
CA TRP A 177 -9.25 -4.58 -7.69
C TRP A 177 -9.69 -3.69 -6.51
N ASN A 178 -10.57 -2.74 -6.77
CA ASN A 178 -11.17 -1.90 -5.73
C ASN A 178 -12.39 -2.53 -5.03
N ALA A 179 -12.73 -3.77 -5.37
CA ALA A 179 -13.74 -4.60 -4.73
C ALA A 179 -13.13 -5.93 -4.26
N THR A 180 -13.79 -6.54 -3.28
CA THR A 180 -13.54 -7.92 -2.85
C THR A 180 -14.48 -8.87 -3.60
N HIS A 181 -14.08 -10.12 -3.79
CA HIS A 181 -14.82 -11.07 -4.62
C HIS A 181 -16.19 -11.46 -4.02
N ASP A 182 -16.37 -11.37 -2.69
CA ASP A 182 -17.65 -11.62 -2.01
C ASP A 182 -18.75 -10.62 -2.41
N LYS A 183 -18.36 -9.43 -2.88
CA LYS A 183 -19.27 -8.40 -3.39
C LYS A 183 -18.64 -7.61 -4.52
N ILE A 184 -18.23 -8.33 -5.57
CA ILE A 184 -17.38 -7.79 -6.65
C ILE A 184 -18.01 -6.59 -7.39
N GLU A 185 -19.34 -6.50 -7.44
CA GLU A 185 -20.05 -5.40 -8.10
C GLU A 185 -20.21 -4.13 -7.24
N ARG A 186 -19.67 -4.13 -6.01
CA ARG A 186 -19.75 -2.98 -5.09
C ARG A 186 -18.37 -2.64 -4.52
N PRO A 187 -17.64 -1.71 -5.15
CA PRO A 187 -16.32 -1.30 -4.67
C PRO A 187 -16.31 -0.87 -3.20
N GLY A 188 -15.28 -1.31 -2.47
CA GLY A 188 -15.03 -0.94 -1.08
C GLY A 188 -14.05 0.22 -0.93
N ARG A 189 -13.47 0.69 -2.04
CA ARG A 189 -12.58 1.85 -2.10
C ARG A 189 -12.62 2.50 -3.48
N PHE A 190 -12.08 3.69 -3.59
CA PHE A 190 -11.60 4.24 -4.86
C PHE A 190 -10.18 4.78 -4.69
N VAL A 191 -9.48 4.94 -5.81
CA VAL A 191 -8.10 5.42 -5.85
C VAL A 191 -8.01 6.62 -6.78
N LEU A 192 -7.26 7.64 -6.37
CA LEU A 192 -6.73 8.67 -7.26
C LEU A 192 -5.22 8.43 -7.36
N ASP A 193 -4.75 8.01 -8.54
CA ASP A 193 -3.33 7.85 -8.82
C ASP A 193 -2.78 9.18 -9.36
N LEU A 194 -1.96 9.85 -8.57
CA LEU A 194 -1.43 11.18 -8.88
C LEU A 194 -0.22 11.02 -9.78
N ASP A 195 -0.47 10.99 -11.09
CA ASP A 195 0.54 10.81 -12.12
C ASP A 195 1.10 12.16 -12.59
N PRO A 196 2.36 12.51 -12.22
CA PRO A 196 2.99 13.73 -12.71
C PRO A 196 3.28 13.63 -14.21
N GLY A 197 2.98 14.70 -14.94
CA GLY A 197 3.50 14.87 -16.29
C GLY A 197 4.95 15.32 -16.33
N GLU A 198 5.47 15.42 -17.54
CA GLU A 198 6.80 15.95 -17.78
C GLU A 198 6.93 17.38 -17.24
N GLY A 199 8.07 17.69 -16.61
CA GLY A 199 8.35 19.00 -16.02
C GLY A 199 7.78 19.25 -14.62
N VAL A 200 7.00 18.31 -14.06
CA VAL A 200 6.50 18.42 -12.69
C VAL A 200 7.58 18.01 -11.69
N ALA A 201 7.97 18.93 -10.81
CA ALA A 201 8.92 18.68 -9.74
C ALA A 201 8.28 17.93 -8.56
N TRP A 202 9.09 17.20 -7.79
CA TRP A 202 8.60 16.40 -6.66
C TRP A 202 7.79 17.18 -5.61
N PRO A 203 8.17 18.42 -5.21
CA PRO A 203 7.36 19.22 -4.29
C PRO A 203 5.94 19.49 -4.80
N GLN A 204 5.74 19.58 -6.12
CA GLN A 204 4.41 19.77 -6.71
C GLN A 204 3.56 18.48 -6.60
N VAL A 205 4.19 17.30 -6.62
CA VAL A 205 3.50 16.02 -6.36
C VAL A 205 3.04 15.93 -4.91
N GLN A 206 3.87 16.38 -3.97
CA GLN A 206 3.52 16.45 -2.55
C GLN A 206 2.39 17.47 -2.31
N GLU A 207 2.49 18.65 -2.90
CA GLU A 207 1.44 19.68 -2.87
C GLU A 207 0.11 19.14 -3.40
N ALA A 208 0.13 18.48 -4.56
CA ALA A 208 -1.06 17.89 -5.16
C ALA A 208 -1.72 16.83 -4.26
N ALA A 209 -0.93 15.98 -3.61
CA ALA A 209 -1.46 14.99 -2.67
C ALA A 209 -2.14 15.66 -1.46
N GLN A 210 -1.59 16.76 -0.92
CA GLN A 210 -2.24 17.52 0.15
C GLN A 210 -3.54 18.19 -0.32
N LEU A 211 -3.57 18.74 -1.54
CA LEU A 211 -4.78 19.36 -2.09
C LEU A 211 -5.90 18.32 -2.28
N VAL A 212 -5.55 17.13 -2.78
CA VAL A 212 -6.49 16.00 -2.89
C VAL A 212 -6.99 15.57 -1.51
N ARG A 213 -6.10 15.49 -0.51
CA ARG A 213 -6.49 15.18 0.87
C ARG A 213 -7.49 16.18 1.43
N THR A 214 -7.22 17.47 1.25
CA THR A 214 -8.08 18.57 1.71
C THR A 214 -9.46 18.45 1.09
N LEU A 215 -9.55 18.33 -0.24
CA LEU A 215 -10.82 18.15 -0.94
C LEU A 215 -11.61 16.96 -0.38
N LEU A 216 -10.98 15.79 -0.26
CA LEU A 216 -11.64 14.59 0.23
C LEU A 216 -12.12 14.73 1.69
N THR A 217 -11.31 15.36 2.54
CA THR A 217 -11.64 15.62 3.94
C THR A 217 -12.80 16.61 4.06
N GLU A 218 -12.81 17.68 3.27
CA GLU A 218 -13.93 18.62 3.19
C GLU A 218 -15.20 17.93 2.72
N LEU A 219 -15.11 16.94 1.83
CA LEU A 219 -16.24 16.13 1.40
C LEU A 219 -16.68 15.07 2.42
N GLY A 220 -16.04 15.02 3.60
CA GLY A 220 -16.36 14.09 4.68
C GLY A 220 -15.83 12.67 4.46
N LEU A 221 -14.86 12.49 3.56
CA LEU A 221 -14.18 11.23 3.30
C LEU A 221 -12.83 11.19 4.02
N VAL A 222 -12.28 9.99 4.22
CA VAL A 222 -11.02 9.78 4.93
C VAL A 222 -10.02 9.14 3.97
N PRO A 223 -9.12 9.91 3.36
CA PRO A 223 -8.14 9.38 2.41
C PRO A 223 -6.88 8.86 3.10
N PHE A 224 -6.26 7.86 2.51
CA PHE A 224 -5.01 7.23 2.94
C PHE A 224 -3.95 7.34 1.83
N LEU A 225 -2.69 7.52 2.22
CA LEU A 225 -1.61 7.81 1.30
C LEU A 225 -0.66 6.62 1.18
N LYS A 226 -0.19 6.33 -0.03
CA LYS A 226 0.98 5.47 -0.25
C LYS A 226 1.82 5.97 -1.41
N THR A 227 3.12 5.70 -1.38
CA THR A 227 3.94 5.86 -2.59
C THR A 227 3.48 4.89 -3.68
N SER A 228 3.69 5.23 -4.94
CA SER A 228 3.46 4.27 -6.02
C SER A 228 4.60 3.26 -6.19
N GLY A 229 5.80 3.54 -5.66
CA GLY A 229 7.04 2.85 -6.03
C GLY A 229 7.55 3.24 -7.43
N GLY A 230 6.90 4.22 -8.08
CA GLY A 230 7.25 4.77 -9.39
C GLY A 230 7.48 6.28 -9.30
N LYS A 231 6.69 7.06 -10.07
CA LYS A 231 6.84 8.53 -10.12
C LYS A 231 5.80 9.28 -9.29
N GLY A 232 4.63 8.68 -9.06
CA GLY A 232 3.47 9.33 -8.43
C GLY A 232 3.13 8.84 -7.03
N LEU A 233 2.05 9.37 -6.48
CA LEU A 233 1.47 8.97 -5.19
C LEU A 233 0.07 8.41 -5.40
N HIS A 234 -0.33 7.41 -4.61
CA HIS A 234 -1.72 6.95 -4.62
C HIS A 234 -2.44 7.49 -3.39
N VAL A 235 -3.60 8.10 -3.63
CA VAL A 235 -4.56 8.44 -2.58
C VAL A 235 -5.69 7.42 -2.62
N VAL A 236 -5.77 6.57 -1.61
CA VAL A 236 -6.73 5.47 -1.48
C VAL A 236 -7.80 5.86 -0.47
N THR A 237 -9.07 5.80 -0.87
CA THR A 237 -10.18 6.20 0.01
C THR A 237 -11.17 5.05 0.20
N PRO A 238 -11.25 4.44 1.40
CA PRO A 238 -12.24 3.41 1.68
C PRO A 238 -13.65 4.00 1.68
N ILE A 239 -14.60 3.25 1.12
CA ILE A 239 -16.01 3.63 1.02
C ILE A 239 -16.91 2.45 1.41
N LYS A 240 -18.12 2.75 1.86
CA LYS A 240 -19.12 1.70 2.10
C LYS A 240 -19.53 1.08 0.76
N ARG A 241 -19.62 -0.25 0.71
CA ARG A 241 -19.99 -1.08 -0.47
C ARG A 241 -21.48 -0.95 -0.85
N LEU A 242 -21.92 0.29 -1.12
CA LEU A 242 -23.31 0.67 -1.40
C LEU A 242 -23.56 1.01 -2.87
N HIS A 243 -22.52 1.34 -3.63
CA HIS A 243 -22.61 1.82 -5.00
C HIS A 243 -21.92 0.87 -5.96
N ASP A 244 -22.34 0.89 -7.22
CA ASP A 244 -21.70 0.12 -8.31
C ASP A 244 -20.44 0.81 -8.84
N TRP A 245 -19.75 0.13 -9.75
CA TRP A 245 -18.53 0.61 -10.40
C TRP A 245 -18.71 1.94 -11.11
N ASP A 246 -19.79 2.09 -11.90
CA ASP A 246 -20.02 3.30 -12.69
C ASP A 246 -20.25 4.52 -11.81
N THR A 247 -21.02 4.38 -10.73
CA THR A 247 -21.24 5.46 -9.76
C THR A 247 -19.93 5.88 -9.09
N VAL A 248 -19.10 4.92 -8.65
CA VAL A 248 -17.82 5.21 -7.98
C VAL A 248 -16.80 5.82 -8.96
N LYS A 249 -16.75 5.33 -10.19
CA LYS A 249 -15.93 5.89 -11.27
C LYS A 249 -16.37 7.31 -11.64
N ALA A 250 -17.67 7.55 -11.79
CA ALA A 250 -18.21 8.88 -12.09
C ALA A 250 -17.90 9.88 -10.97
N PHE A 251 -18.03 9.46 -9.70
CA PHE A 251 -17.66 10.30 -8.56
C PHE A 251 -16.17 10.65 -8.56
N SER A 252 -15.29 9.66 -8.74
CA SER A 252 -13.84 9.92 -8.81
C SER A 252 -13.42 10.78 -10.02
N LYS A 253 -14.09 10.64 -11.16
CA LYS A 253 -13.95 11.56 -12.31
C LYS A 253 -14.34 12.99 -11.96
N ALA A 254 -15.49 13.17 -11.30
CA ALA A 254 -15.96 14.50 -10.90
C ALA A 254 -14.99 15.19 -9.91
N LEU A 255 -14.30 14.43 -9.05
CA LEU A 255 -13.24 14.95 -8.19
C LEU A 255 -12.05 15.48 -9.01
N ALA A 256 -11.56 14.69 -9.98
CA ALA A 256 -10.47 15.09 -10.85
C ALA A 256 -10.82 16.34 -11.68
N GLU A 257 -12.04 16.39 -12.24
CA GLU A 257 -12.56 17.56 -12.97
C GLU A 257 -12.70 18.80 -12.08
N HIS A 258 -13.11 18.62 -10.82
CA HIS A 258 -13.21 19.71 -9.86
C HIS A 258 -11.84 20.30 -9.52
N LEU A 259 -10.83 19.45 -9.26
CA LEU A 259 -9.45 19.89 -9.04
C LEU A 259 -8.89 20.63 -10.26
N ALA A 260 -9.11 20.10 -11.48
CA ALA A 260 -8.65 20.71 -12.72
C ALA A 260 -9.33 22.05 -13.02
N ARG A 261 -10.60 22.25 -12.64
CA ARG A 261 -11.27 23.56 -12.76
C ARG A 261 -10.74 24.58 -11.75
N LEU A 262 -10.55 24.18 -10.49
CA LEU A 262 -10.11 25.11 -9.44
C LEU A 262 -8.64 25.50 -9.61
N MET A 263 -7.81 24.57 -10.05
CA MET A 263 -6.36 24.74 -10.13
C MET A 263 -5.84 24.20 -11.47
N PRO A 264 -6.23 24.82 -12.61
CA PRO A 264 -5.88 24.33 -13.95
C PRO A 264 -4.38 24.35 -14.24
N ASP A 265 -3.60 25.13 -13.50
CA ASP A 265 -2.14 25.18 -13.59
C ASP A 265 -1.45 24.05 -12.81
N ARG A 266 -2.19 23.30 -11.99
CA ARG A 266 -1.69 22.15 -11.21
C ARG A 266 -2.26 20.84 -11.70
N PHE A 267 -3.54 20.82 -12.08
CA PHE A 267 -4.25 19.60 -12.41
C PHE A 267 -4.81 19.59 -13.83
N THR A 268 -4.88 18.39 -14.39
CA THR A 268 -5.68 18.08 -15.58
C THR A 268 -6.61 16.92 -15.25
N ALA A 269 -7.77 16.86 -15.90
CA ALA A 269 -8.70 15.74 -15.82
C ALA A 269 -8.70 14.87 -17.09
N VAL A 270 -7.84 15.19 -18.06
CA VAL A 270 -7.74 14.48 -19.34
C VAL A 270 -6.54 13.55 -19.32
N SER A 271 -6.76 12.28 -19.64
CA SER A 271 -5.70 11.27 -19.69
C SER A 271 -4.73 11.50 -20.85
N GLY A 272 -3.57 10.86 -20.78
CA GLY A 272 -2.54 10.92 -21.83
C GLY A 272 -1.40 11.90 -21.52
N PRO A 273 -0.13 11.57 -21.86
CA PRO A 273 1.03 12.39 -21.51
C PRO A 273 0.97 13.84 -21.99
N LYS A 274 0.48 14.06 -23.22
CA LYS A 274 0.38 15.40 -23.84
C LYS A 274 -0.54 16.34 -23.06
N ASN A 275 -1.54 15.80 -22.36
CA ASN A 275 -2.55 16.59 -21.64
C ASN A 275 -2.11 17.00 -20.23
N ARG A 276 -0.94 16.55 -19.77
CA ARG A 276 -0.43 16.78 -18.42
C ARG A 276 0.98 17.39 -18.36
N VAL A 277 1.52 17.94 -19.45
CA VAL A 277 2.81 18.64 -19.40
C VAL A 277 2.74 19.77 -18.36
N GLY A 278 3.65 19.77 -17.39
CA GLY A 278 3.68 20.71 -16.25
C GLY A 278 2.56 20.52 -15.22
N LYS A 279 1.71 19.49 -15.36
CA LYS A 279 0.52 19.26 -14.53
C LYS A 279 0.47 17.83 -13.99
N ILE A 280 -0.37 17.62 -13.00
CA ILE A 280 -0.65 16.30 -12.42
C ILE A 280 -2.03 15.85 -12.90
N TYR A 281 -2.13 14.59 -13.31
CA TYR A 281 -3.39 13.96 -13.65
C TYR A 281 -3.80 13.06 -12.47
N PRO A 282 -4.87 13.38 -11.72
CA PRO A 282 -5.47 12.46 -10.75
C PRO A 282 -6.19 11.35 -11.51
N ASP A 283 -5.48 10.28 -11.84
CA ASP A 283 -6.00 9.20 -12.66
C ASP A 283 -7.11 8.43 -11.94
N TYR A 284 -8.34 8.70 -12.35
CA TYR A 284 -9.55 8.05 -11.87
C TYR A 284 -9.88 6.78 -12.66
N LEU A 285 -9.17 6.46 -13.74
CA LEU A 285 -9.48 5.29 -14.60
C LEU A 285 -9.23 3.97 -13.87
N ARG A 286 -8.43 4.00 -12.79
CA ARG A 286 -8.23 2.88 -11.86
C ARG A 286 -9.51 2.45 -11.14
N ASN A 287 -10.59 3.22 -11.24
CA ASN A 287 -11.89 2.95 -10.61
C ASN A 287 -12.91 2.31 -11.55
N ALA A 288 -12.52 1.96 -12.79
CA ALA A 288 -13.36 1.13 -13.65
C ALA A 288 -13.39 -0.33 -13.18
N ARG A 289 -14.48 -1.05 -13.46
CA ARG A 289 -14.56 -2.51 -13.23
C ARG A 289 -13.41 -3.20 -13.96
N GLY A 290 -12.72 -4.12 -13.28
CA GLY A 290 -11.55 -4.81 -13.83
C GLY A 290 -10.25 -3.99 -13.94
N ALA A 291 -10.27 -2.71 -13.60
CA ALA A 291 -9.06 -1.94 -13.38
C ALA A 291 -8.46 -2.27 -12.02
N THR A 292 -7.16 -2.05 -11.89
CA THR A 292 -6.40 -2.42 -10.70
C THR A 292 -5.43 -1.32 -10.31
N THR A 293 -4.97 -1.36 -9.07
CA THR A 293 -3.91 -0.50 -8.54
C THR A 293 -2.87 -1.38 -7.85
N VAL A 294 -1.59 -1.04 -7.99
CA VAL A 294 -0.52 -1.76 -7.30
C VAL A 294 -0.79 -1.83 -5.80
N CYS A 295 -0.70 -3.03 -5.26
CA CYS A 295 -0.99 -3.31 -3.85
C CYS A 295 0.01 -2.58 -2.94
N ALA A 296 -0.43 -2.19 -1.74
CA ALA A 296 0.51 -1.77 -0.71
C ALA A 296 1.53 -2.89 -0.44
N TRP A 297 2.80 -2.53 -0.26
CA TRP A 297 3.94 -3.46 -0.13
C TRP A 297 4.26 -4.32 -1.35
N SER A 298 3.68 -4.03 -2.52
CA SER A 298 4.14 -4.67 -3.76
C SER A 298 5.34 -3.92 -4.33
N ALA A 299 6.33 -4.67 -4.82
CA ALA A 299 7.44 -4.18 -5.61
C ALA A 299 6.98 -3.72 -7.00
N ARG A 300 7.80 -2.89 -7.64
CA ARG A 300 7.58 -2.36 -8.99
C ARG A 300 8.59 -2.92 -9.97
N ALA A 301 8.16 -3.30 -11.16
CA ALA A 301 9.00 -3.77 -12.26
C ALA A 301 9.69 -2.60 -12.98
N ARG A 302 10.47 -1.83 -12.22
CA ARG A 302 11.20 -0.62 -12.65
C ARG A 302 12.61 -0.65 -12.06
N PRO A 303 13.59 0.04 -12.66
CA PRO A 303 14.95 0.11 -12.12
C PRO A 303 14.94 0.46 -10.63
N GLY A 304 15.67 -0.32 -9.84
CA GLY A 304 15.72 -0.24 -8.39
C GLY A 304 14.65 -1.06 -7.65
N LEU A 305 13.65 -1.63 -8.33
CA LEU A 305 12.54 -2.38 -7.73
C LEU A 305 11.87 -1.64 -6.57
N GLY A 306 11.44 -0.40 -6.86
CA GLY A 306 10.73 0.46 -5.90
C GLY A 306 9.50 -0.22 -5.30
N VAL A 307 9.07 0.20 -4.11
CA VAL A 307 7.95 -0.40 -3.37
C VAL A 307 6.83 0.62 -3.17
N SER A 308 5.58 0.17 -3.33
CA SER A 308 4.39 0.94 -2.98
C SER A 308 4.15 0.94 -1.47
N VAL A 309 4.68 1.91 -0.74
CA VAL A 309 4.71 1.93 0.74
C VAL A 309 3.56 2.77 1.32
N PRO A 310 2.72 2.24 2.23
CA PRO A 310 1.79 3.02 3.05
C PRO A 310 2.47 4.10 3.88
N LEU A 311 1.81 5.25 3.99
CA LEU A 311 2.33 6.44 4.68
C LEU A 311 1.27 7.08 5.56
N ALA A 312 1.73 7.64 6.67
CA ALA A 312 0.98 8.65 7.40
C ALA A 312 1.13 10.00 6.67
N TRP A 313 0.12 10.85 6.80
CA TRP A 313 0.08 12.10 6.03
C TRP A 313 1.11 13.14 6.46
N ASP A 314 1.59 13.08 7.69
CA ASP A 314 2.67 13.91 8.24
C ASP A 314 4.05 13.51 7.69
N GLU A 315 4.22 12.29 7.17
CA GLU A 315 5.43 11.85 6.49
C GLU A 315 5.59 12.47 5.09
N LEU A 316 4.50 12.98 4.49
CA LEU A 316 4.46 13.40 3.09
C LEU A 316 5.52 14.45 2.75
N THR A 317 5.72 15.46 3.60
CA THR A 317 6.68 16.55 3.35
C THR A 317 8.14 16.09 3.42
N GLY A 318 8.42 15.00 4.14
CA GLY A 318 9.76 14.42 4.27
C GLY A 318 10.15 13.47 3.14
N LEU A 319 9.22 13.12 2.24
CA LEU A 319 9.54 12.25 1.11
C LEU A 319 10.44 12.97 0.10
N THR A 320 11.38 12.25 -0.49
CA THR A 320 12.26 12.74 -1.56
C THR A 320 11.89 12.17 -2.92
N SER A 321 11.19 11.03 -2.97
CA SER A 321 10.60 10.49 -4.21
C SER A 321 9.52 9.43 -3.92
N ALA A 322 8.74 9.10 -4.96
CA ALA A 322 7.77 8.02 -4.92
C ALA A 322 8.39 6.60 -4.95
N ALA A 323 9.71 6.49 -5.16
CA ALA A 323 10.45 5.23 -5.23
C ALA A 323 11.65 5.17 -4.28
N GLN A 324 11.67 6.00 -3.22
CA GLN A 324 12.80 6.05 -2.28
C GLN A 324 13.00 4.75 -1.49
N TRP A 325 11.94 3.95 -1.37
CA TRP A 325 12.00 2.59 -0.83
C TRP A 325 11.93 1.56 -1.95
N THR A 326 12.78 0.56 -1.82
CA THR A 326 13.03 -0.55 -2.74
C THR A 326 13.01 -1.84 -1.95
N ILE A 327 13.04 -2.98 -2.64
CA ILE A 327 13.16 -4.28 -1.96
C ILE A 327 14.47 -4.44 -1.16
N LYS A 328 15.50 -3.62 -1.42
CA LYS A 328 16.83 -3.70 -0.78
C LYS A 328 17.01 -2.76 0.42
N ASN A 329 16.09 -1.82 0.65
CA ASN A 329 16.20 -0.83 1.74
C ASN A 329 14.88 -0.62 2.51
N ILE A 330 13.98 -1.62 2.47
CA ILE A 330 12.63 -1.52 3.05
C ILE A 330 12.63 -1.58 4.58
N GLU A 331 13.75 -1.91 5.21
CA GLU A 331 13.82 -2.27 6.64
C GLU A 331 13.27 -1.17 7.54
N GLN A 332 13.53 0.09 7.18
CA GLN A 332 13.07 1.27 7.92
C GLN A 332 11.53 1.37 7.97
N ARG A 333 10.82 0.75 7.02
CA ARG A 333 9.35 0.77 6.91
C ARG A 333 8.67 -0.42 7.55
N LEU A 334 9.40 -1.50 7.82
CA LEU A 334 8.83 -2.69 8.45
C LEU A 334 8.32 -2.41 9.87
N ARG A 335 8.98 -1.51 10.61
CA ARG A 335 8.60 -1.18 11.99
C ARG A 335 7.26 -0.41 12.06
N PRO A 336 7.06 0.70 11.31
CA PRO A 336 5.73 1.32 11.23
C PRO A 336 4.69 0.39 10.59
N GLY A 337 5.08 -0.38 9.58
CA GLY A 337 4.21 -1.35 8.92
C GLY A 337 2.88 -0.74 8.48
N ASN A 338 1.78 -1.46 8.73
CA ASN A 338 0.42 -0.99 8.42
C ASN A 338 -0.17 -0.06 9.49
N GLU A 339 0.52 0.23 10.60
CA GLU A 339 -0.03 1.10 11.66
C GLU A 339 -0.28 2.53 11.17
N VAL A 340 0.48 2.98 10.16
CA VAL A 340 0.27 4.27 9.49
C VAL A 340 -1.09 4.37 8.77
N TRP A 341 -1.73 3.22 8.50
CA TRP A 341 -3.08 3.10 7.96
C TRP A 341 -4.07 2.54 9.00
N ALA A 342 -3.76 2.67 10.29
CA ALA A 342 -4.71 2.29 11.34
C ALA A 342 -6.07 2.99 11.14
N GLY A 343 -7.16 2.24 11.33
CA GLY A 343 -8.51 2.74 11.11
C GLY A 343 -9.00 2.69 9.65
N TYR A 344 -8.24 2.11 8.71
CA TYR A 344 -8.61 2.06 7.28
C TYR A 344 -10.02 1.48 7.04
N THR A 345 -10.36 0.38 7.69
CA THR A 345 -11.67 -0.27 7.51
C THR A 345 -12.80 0.57 8.13
N GLU A 346 -12.57 1.09 9.33
CA GLU A 346 -13.52 1.90 10.11
C GLU A 346 -13.76 3.28 9.48
N ALA A 347 -12.81 3.75 8.68
CA ALA A 347 -12.85 5.01 7.96
C ALA A 347 -13.83 5.01 6.78
N ALA A 348 -14.36 3.85 6.37
CA ALA A 348 -15.30 3.76 5.25
C ALA A 348 -16.53 4.66 5.44
N ARG A 349 -16.81 5.53 4.45
CA ARG A 349 -17.98 6.41 4.40
C ARG A 349 -18.81 6.13 3.14
N GLY A 350 -20.11 6.43 3.18
CA GLY A 350 -20.94 6.42 1.97
C GLY A 350 -20.64 7.67 1.14
N ILE A 351 -20.64 7.58 -0.19
CA ILE A 351 -20.28 8.71 -1.06
C ILE A 351 -21.46 9.64 -1.38
N THR A 352 -22.72 9.24 -1.13
CA THR A 352 -23.90 10.06 -1.43
C THR A 352 -23.85 11.48 -0.84
N PRO A 353 -23.47 11.70 0.44
CA PRO A 353 -23.35 13.05 0.98
C PRO A 353 -22.25 13.86 0.29
N SER A 354 -21.11 13.21 -0.03
CA SER A 354 -19.96 13.80 -0.70
C SER A 354 -20.30 14.22 -2.13
N VAL A 355 -21.03 13.39 -2.89
CA VAL A 355 -21.54 13.73 -4.23
C VAL A 355 -22.42 14.97 -4.18
N LYS A 356 -23.37 15.05 -3.24
CA LYS A 356 -24.25 16.22 -3.07
C LYS A 356 -23.46 17.47 -2.72
N LYS A 357 -22.45 17.36 -1.83
CA LYS A 357 -21.60 18.50 -1.44
C LYS A 357 -20.76 18.99 -2.62
N LEU A 358 -20.15 18.08 -3.38
CA LEU A 358 -19.37 18.41 -4.58
C LEU A 358 -20.22 19.06 -5.67
N ALA A 359 -21.47 18.61 -5.88
CA ALA A 359 -22.36 19.23 -6.86
C ALA A 359 -22.77 20.67 -6.49
N ARG A 360 -22.79 21.01 -5.20
CA ARG A 360 -23.09 22.37 -4.72
C ARG A 360 -21.94 23.35 -4.94
N THR A 361 -20.69 22.88 -4.95
CA THR A 361 -19.53 23.73 -5.23
C THR A 361 -19.30 23.99 -6.71
N GLN A 362 -20.14 23.38 -7.57
CA GLN A 362 -20.12 23.54 -9.03
C GLN A 362 -21.23 24.45 -9.56
N ARG A 363 -22.12 24.91 -8.68
CA ARG A 363 -23.08 25.98 -8.93
C ARG A 363 -22.49 27.27 -8.40
#